data_AF-A4YH05-F1
#
_entry.id   AF-A4YH05-F1
#
_cell.length_a   1.000
_cell.length_b   1.000
_cell.length_c   1.000
_cell.angle_alpha   90.00
_cell.angle_beta   90.00
_cell.angle_gamma   90.00
#
_symmetry.space_group_name_H-M   'P 1'
#
loop_
_entity.id
_entity.type
_entity.pdbx_description
1 polymer ?
#
loop_
_entity_poly.entity_id
_entity_poly.type
_entity_poly.pdbx_seq_one_letter_code
_entity_poly.pdbx_strand_id
1 'polypeptide(L)'
;MYSRIKMELKEYLEKKNFSYSKSGDVEMITMDDYSFYVKGTDVHIPIPLPTGKEKLDDLVTMGTYYARASRLVQGIGMPVTYALRETTVEVIVHFNDRNELEQKLIKALEGIESLRYFM
;
A
#
# COMPACT_ATOMS: atom_id res chain seq x y z
N MET A 1 -7.04 30.08 12.10
CA MET A 1 -6.01 29.44 11.26
C MET A 1 -5.74 28.07 11.88
N TYR A 2 -6.47 27.04 11.47
CA TYR A 2 -6.27 25.69 12.03
C TYR A 2 -4.97 25.13 11.45
N SER A 3 -3.95 25.02 12.30
CA SER A 3 -2.77 24.21 12.03
C SER A 3 -3.25 22.79 11.74
N ARG A 4 -3.21 22.36 10.47
CA ARG A 4 -3.39 20.94 10.13
C ARG A 4 -2.23 20.23 10.80
N ILE A 5 -2.51 19.54 11.91
CA ILE A 5 -1.57 18.63 12.56
C ILE A 5 -1.14 17.64 11.47
N LYS A 6 0.10 17.78 11.02
CA LYS A 6 0.70 16.91 10.01
C LYS A 6 1.02 15.61 10.74
N MET A 7 0.06 14.70 10.73
CA MET A 7 0.23 13.39 11.33
C MET A 7 1.26 12.62 10.51
N GLU A 8 2.30 12.11 11.16
CA GLU A 8 3.31 11.29 10.51
C GLU A 8 2.69 9.94 10.11
N LEU A 9 3.22 9.31 9.06
CA LEU A 9 2.71 8.02 8.57
C LEU A 9 2.60 6.99 9.70
N LYS A 10 3.63 6.89 10.54
CA LYS A 10 3.64 5.94 11.67
C LYS A 10 2.48 6.16 12.64
N GLU A 11 2.24 7.42 13.04
CA GLU A 11 1.13 7.77 13.94
C GLU A 11 -0.23 7.44 13.32
N TYR A 12 -0.39 7.65 12.02
CA TYR A 12 -1.61 7.28 11.30
C TYR A 12 -1.83 5.76 11.31
N LEU A 13 -0.79 4.98 10.98
CA LEU A 13 -0.86 3.52 10.94
C LEU A 13 -1.21 2.92 12.32
N GLU A 14 -0.59 3.42 13.39
CA GLU A 14 -0.89 3.01 14.77
C GLU A 14 -2.36 3.28 15.14
N LYS A 15 -2.90 4.45 14.78
CA LYS A 15 -4.33 4.77 15.01
C LYS A 15 -5.29 3.87 14.24
N LYS A 16 -4.85 3.33 13.10
CA LYS A 16 -5.65 2.42 12.26
C LYS A 16 -5.43 0.94 12.60
N ASN A 17 -4.65 0.62 13.64
CA ASN A 17 -4.24 -0.75 13.97
C ASN A 17 -3.57 -1.49 12.80
N PHE A 18 -2.91 -0.77 11.89
CA PHE A 18 -2.08 -1.38 10.87
C PHE A 18 -0.71 -1.71 11.44
N SER A 19 -0.15 -2.85 11.02
CA SER A 19 1.20 -3.21 11.44
C SER A 19 2.21 -2.35 10.69
N TYR A 20 3.20 -1.85 11.42
CA TYR A 20 4.33 -1.11 10.88
C TYR A 20 5.61 -1.70 11.46
N SER A 21 6.56 -2.03 10.59
CA SER A 21 7.90 -2.44 11.00
C SER A 21 8.95 -1.80 10.10
N LYS A 22 10.12 -1.50 10.67
CA LYS A 22 11.24 -0.92 9.94
C LYS A 22 12.46 -1.81 10.10
N SER A 23 13.03 -2.25 8.99
CA SER A 23 14.27 -3.04 8.93
C SER A 23 15.23 -2.38 7.94
N GLY A 24 16.26 -1.73 8.47
CA GLY A 24 17.15 -0.88 7.67
C GLY A 24 16.37 0.22 6.94
N ASP A 25 16.51 0.26 5.62
CA ASP A 25 15.87 1.25 4.74
C ASP A 25 14.47 0.85 4.27
N VAL A 26 13.95 -0.28 4.75
CA VAL A 26 12.64 -0.80 4.35
C VAL A 26 11.65 -0.63 5.49
N GLU A 27 10.56 0.06 5.19
CA GLU A 27 9.41 0.24 6.07
C GLU A 27 8.27 -0.61 5.54
N MET A 28 7.93 -1.69 6.24
CA MET A 28 6.85 -2.60 5.88
C MET A 28 5.55 -2.17 6.56
N ILE A 29 4.48 -2.09 5.77
CA ILE A 29 3.13 -1.76 6.22
C ILE A 29 2.22 -2.94 5.89
N THR A 30 1.51 -3.45 6.90
CA THR A 30 0.54 -4.53 6.74
C THR A 30 -0.85 -4.06 7.13
N MET A 31 -1.76 -4.11 6.16
CA MET A 31 -3.19 -3.84 6.29
C MET A 31 -3.95 -5.16 6.28
N ASP A 32 -4.37 -5.62 7.45
CA ASP A 32 -4.98 -6.95 7.65
C ASP A 32 -4.06 -8.06 7.10
N ASP A 33 -4.43 -8.68 5.98
CA ASP A 33 -3.72 -9.75 5.28
C ASP A 33 -2.92 -9.26 4.04
N TYR A 34 -2.88 -7.95 3.76
CA TYR A 34 -2.12 -7.41 2.62
C TYR A 34 -0.96 -6.53 3.09
N SER A 35 0.23 -6.74 2.54
CA SER A 35 1.43 -5.98 2.88
C SER A 35 2.03 -5.28 1.67
N PHE A 36 2.55 -4.08 1.90
CA PHE A 36 3.34 -3.31 0.95
C PHE A 36 4.46 -2.60 1.72
N TYR A 37 5.46 -2.07 1.02
CA TYR A 37 6.61 -1.48 1.70
C TYR A 37 7.05 -0.18 1.07
N VAL A 38 7.75 0.63 1.87
CA VAL A 38 8.38 1.87 1.45
C VAL A 38 9.89 1.70 1.56
N LYS A 39 10.62 2.08 0.51
CA LYS A 39 12.07 2.10 0.48
C LYS A 39 12.54 3.48 0.06
N GLY A 40 13.09 4.25 1.01
CA GLY A 40 13.41 5.66 0.77
C GLY A 40 12.16 6.49 0.43
N THR A 41 12.09 6.99 -0.81
CA THR A 41 10.96 7.76 -1.35
C THR A 41 10.11 6.96 -2.33
N ASP A 42 10.24 5.62 -2.34
CA ASP A 42 9.50 4.75 -3.24
C ASP A 42 8.51 3.89 -2.46
N VAL A 43 7.28 3.82 -2.94
CA VAL A 43 6.26 2.89 -2.43
C VAL A 43 6.20 1.68 -3.37
N HIS A 44 6.43 0.49 -2.83
CA HIS A 44 6.40 -0.78 -3.53
C HIS A 44 5.16 -1.56 -3.15
N ILE A 45 4.31 -1.83 -4.14
CA ILE A 45 3.00 -2.46 -3.99
C ILE A 45 3.05 -3.81 -4.72
N PRO A 46 3.33 -4.91 -4.00
CA PRO A 46 3.44 -6.24 -4.60
C PRO A 46 2.07 -6.81 -4.96
N ILE A 47 1.96 -7.40 -6.14
CA ILE A 47 0.77 -8.06 -6.66
C ILE A 47 1.19 -9.48 -7.08
N PRO A 48 0.73 -10.54 -6.39
CA PRO A 48 1.06 -11.90 -6.80
C PRO A 48 0.43 -12.21 -8.16
N LEU A 49 1.06 -13.05 -8.96
CA LEU A 49 0.54 -13.54 -10.23
C LEU A 49 0.09 -14.99 -10.08
N PRO A 50 -0.99 -15.42 -10.75
CA PRO A 50 -1.44 -16.79 -10.68
C PRO A 50 -0.46 -17.70 -11.42
N THR A 51 -0.14 -18.83 -10.82
CA THR A 51 0.73 -19.87 -11.40
C THR A 51 -0.05 -20.99 -12.08
N GLY A 52 -1.37 -21.01 -11.89
CA GLY A 52 -2.28 -22.07 -12.37
C GLY A 52 -2.34 -23.28 -11.43
N LYS A 53 -1.74 -23.18 -10.24
CA LYS A 53 -1.73 -24.25 -9.21
C LYS A 53 -2.56 -23.89 -7.98
N GLU A 54 -3.13 -22.69 -7.97
CA GLU A 54 -3.93 -22.13 -6.90
C GLU A 54 -5.28 -22.84 -6.76
N LYS A 55 -5.76 -23.01 -5.54
CA LYS A 55 -7.14 -23.41 -5.27
C LYS A 55 -8.08 -22.21 -5.39
N LEU A 56 -9.39 -22.46 -5.38
CA LEU A 56 -10.39 -21.38 -5.44
C LEU A 56 -10.19 -20.34 -4.33
N ASP A 57 -9.93 -20.77 -3.09
CA ASP A 57 -9.73 -19.86 -1.96
C ASP A 57 -8.48 -18.98 -2.13
N ASP A 58 -7.42 -19.54 -2.72
CA ASP A 58 -6.20 -18.79 -3.06
C ASP A 58 -6.53 -17.71 -4.11
N LEU A 59 -7.28 -18.07 -5.15
CA LEU A 59 -7.70 -17.14 -6.20
C LEU A 59 -8.59 -16.01 -5.67
N VAL A 60 -9.51 -16.31 -4.74
CA VAL A 60 -10.34 -15.31 -4.05
C VAL A 60 -9.48 -14.36 -3.22
N THR A 61 -8.48 -14.90 -2.51
CA THR A 61 -7.52 -14.11 -1.73
C THR A 61 -6.69 -13.20 -2.63
N MET A 62 -6.17 -13.72 -3.73
CA MET A 62 -5.45 -12.94 -4.74
C MET A 62 -6.32 -11.82 -5.32
N GLY A 63 -7.59 -12.09 -5.63
CA GLY A 63 -8.54 -11.06 -6.08
C GLY A 63 -8.69 -9.92 -5.06
N THR A 64 -8.71 -10.24 -3.77
CA THR A 64 -8.73 -9.25 -2.68
C THR A 64 -7.44 -8.42 -2.66
N TYR A 65 -6.28 -9.04 -2.84
CA TYR A 65 -5.01 -8.32 -2.93
C TYR A 65 -4.95 -7.39 -4.14
N TYR A 66 -5.45 -7.81 -5.31
CA TYR A 66 -5.49 -6.97 -6.50
C TYR A 66 -6.37 -5.75 -6.29
N ALA A 67 -7.52 -5.97 -5.64
CA ALA A 67 -8.47 -4.92 -5.31
C ALA A 67 -7.87 -3.88 -4.34
N ARG A 68 -7.03 -4.30 -3.40
CA ARG A 68 -6.32 -3.40 -2.47
C ARG A 68 -5.17 -2.67 -3.13
N ALA A 69 -4.31 -3.39 -3.85
CA ALA A 69 -3.20 -2.82 -4.62
C ALA A 69 -3.69 -1.76 -5.61
N SER A 70 -4.74 -2.07 -6.38
CA SER A 70 -5.35 -1.13 -7.34
C SER A 70 -5.83 0.15 -6.65
N ARG A 71 -6.50 0.04 -5.50
CA ARG A 71 -6.96 1.21 -4.73
C ARG A 71 -5.80 2.01 -4.15
N LEU A 72 -4.75 1.37 -3.64
CA LEU A 72 -3.55 2.06 -3.17
C LEU A 72 -2.94 2.89 -4.30
N VAL A 73 -2.72 2.27 -5.46
CA VAL A 73 -2.17 2.96 -6.65
C VAL A 73 -3.07 4.13 -7.07
N GLN A 74 -4.40 3.95 -7.11
CA GLN A 74 -5.34 5.01 -7.46
C GLN A 74 -5.33 6.17 -6.44
N GLY A 75 -5.25 5.86 -5.15
CA GLY A 75 -5.23 6.86 -4.08
C GLY A 75 -3.92 7.64 -4.03
N ILE A 76 -2.80 6.98 -4.34
CA ILE A 76 -1.48 7.57 -4.41
C ILE A 76 -1.33 8.45 -5.67
N GLY A 77 -1.56 7.87 -6.85
CA GLY A 77 -1.46 8.54 -8.15
C GLY A 77 -0.47 7.91 -9.14
N MET A 78 -0.46 8.48 -10.35
CA MET A 78 0.43 8.15 -11.48
C MET A 78 1.53 9.23 -11.63
N PRO A 79 2.67 8.94 -12.27
CA PRO A 79 3.04 7.70 -12.96
C PRO A 79 3.51 6.59 -12.02
N VAL A 80 3.40 5.34 -12.49
CA VAL A 80 3.94 4.16 -11.80
C VAL A 80 4.91 3.42 -12.72
N THR A 81 5.88 2.75 -12.13
CA THR A 81 6.76 1.79 -12.81
C THR A 81 6.43 0.38 -12.35
N TYR A 82 6.87 -0.62 -13.11
CA TYR A 82 6.61 -2.03 -12.82
C TYR A 82 7.91 -2.83 -12.83
N ALA A 83 8.05 -3.76 -11.89
CA ALA A 83 9.12 -4.73 -11.88
C ALA A 83 8.55 -6.14 -11.67
N LEU A 84 8.99 -7.11 -12.47
CA LEU A 84 8.61 -8.52 -12.29
C LEU A 84 9.64 -9.21 -11.41
N ARG A 85 9.17 -9.87 -10.35
CA ARG A 85 9.97 -10.70 -9.45
C ARG A 85 9.31 -12.07 -9.31
N GLU A 86 9.82 -13.04 -10.06
CA GLU A 86 9.27 -14.40 -10.13
C GLU A 86 7.77 -14.39 -10.44
N THR A 87 6.93 -14.68 -9.46
CA THR A 87 5.46 -14.72 -9.55
C THR A 87 4.81 -13.49 -8.92
N THR A 88 5.51 -12.37 -8.83
CA THR A 88 4.99 -11.11 -8.27
C THR A 88 5.33 -9.95 -9.19
N VAL A 89 4.35 -9.12 -9.49
CA VAL A 89 4.56 -7.79 -10.09
C VAL A 89 4.62 -6.77 -8.96
N GLU A 90 5.73 -6.05 -8.85
CA GLU A 90 5.81 -4.86 -8.02
C GLU A 90 5.36 -3.65 -8.82
N VAL A 91 4.32 -2.97 -8.35
CA VAL A 91 4.01 -1.61 -8.79
C VAL A 91 4.79 -0.65 -7.90
N ILE A 92 5.57 0.22 -8.51
CA ILE A 92 6.46 1.14 -7.81
C ILE A 92 6.02 2.56 -8.10
N VAL A 93 5.78 3.33 -7.05
CA VAL A 93 5.48 4.77 -7.15
C VAL A 93 6.65 5.54 -6.56
N HIS A 94 7.29 6.34 -7.42
CA HIS A 94 8.42 7.18 -7.05
C HIS A 94 7.95 8.56 -6.61
N PHE A 95 8.47 9.03 -5.48
CA PHE A 95 8.28 10.39 -5.00
C PHE A 95 9.60 11.14 -4.95
N ASN A 96 9.55 12.45 -5.18
CA ASN A 96 10.73 13.30 -5.05
C ASN A 96 11.01 13.69 -3.60
N ASP A 97 9.97 13.68 -2.76
CA ASP A 97 10.02 14.13 -1.37
C ASP A 97 9.28 13.15 -0.46
N ARG A 98 9.85 12.96 0.74
CA ARG A 98 9.30 12.04 1.74
C ARG A 98 7.98 12.53 2.34
N ASN A 99 7.82 13.84 2.53
CA ASN A 99 6.56 14.37 3.06
C ASN A 99 5.42 14.20 2.06
N GLU A 100 5.69 14.39 0.77
CA GLU A 100 4.71 14.14 -0.28
C GLU A 100 4.23 12.69 -0.27
N LEU A 101 5.18 11.74 -0.19
CA LEU A 101 4.89 10.31 -0.08
C LEU A 101 3.94 10.04 1.09
N GLU A 102 4.30 10.50 2.29
CA GLU A 102 3.50 10.21 3.49
C GLU A 102 2.09 10.79 3.39
N GLN A 103 1.96 12.03 2.92
CA GLN A 103 0.65 12.67 2.74
C GLN A 103 -0.23 11.93 1.73
N LYS A 104 0.35 11.53 0.59
CA LYS A 104 -0.37 10.81 -0.46
C LYS A 104 -0.75 9.41 0.00
N LEU A 105 0.14 8.73 0.70
CA LEU A 105 -0.11 7.40 1.24
C LEU A 105 -1.20 7.42 2.31
N ILE A 106 -1.13 8.35 3.27
CA ILE A 106 -2.20 8.52 4.29
C ILE A 106 -3.55 8.73 3.61
N LYS A 107 -3.62 9.67 2.63
CA LYS A 107 -4.85 9.93 1.89
C LYS A 107 -5.39 8.70 1.16
N ALA A 108 -4.50 7.90 0.56
CA ALA A 108 -4.89 6.66 -0.11
C ALA A 108 -5.48 5.65 0.88
N LEU A 109 -4.84 5.50 2.05
CA LEU A 109 -5.31 4.61 3.12
C LEU A 109 -6.66 5.03 3.68
N GLU A 110 -6.89 6.34 3.88
CA GLU A 110 -8.20 6.88 4.30
C GLU A 110 -9.30 6.56 3.27
N GLY A 111 -8.98 6.70 1.98
CA GLY A 111 -9.90 6.38 0.88
C GLY A 111 -10.33 4.92 0.88
N ILE A 112 -9.39 3.99 1.13
CA ILE A 112 -9.68 2.55 1.18
C ILE A 112 -10.64 2.19 2.32
N GLU A 113 -10.48 2.80 3.49
CA GLU A 113 -11.34 2.53 4.65
C GLU A 113 -12.76 3.07 4.50
N SER A 114 -12.92 4.25 3.90
CA SER A 114 -14.26 4.83 3.71
C SER A 114 -15.20 3.92 2.91
N LEU A 115 -14.66 3.06 2.05
CA LEU A 115 -15.42 2.10 1.24
C LEU A 115 -15.74 0.79 1.97
N ARG A 116 -15.03 0.45 3.05
CA ARG A 116 -15.37 -0.71 3.92
C ARG A 116 -16.74 -0.55 4.57
N TYR A 117 -17.24 0.68 4.70
CA TYR A 117 -18.56 1.00 5.25
C TYR A 117 -19.69 0.99 4.20
N PHE A 118 -19.38 0.81 2.91
CA PHE A 118 -20.37 0.75 1.82
C PHE A 118 -20.58 -0.66 1.26
N MET A 119 -19.88 -1.67 1.78
CA MET A 119 -20.10 -3.10 1.51
C MET A 119 -20.72 -3.75 2.73
#